data_AF-A0A6I4NQ88-F1
#
_entry.id   AF-A0A6I4NQ88-F1
#
_cell.length_a   1.000
_cell.length_b   1.000
_cell.length_c   1.000
_cell.angle_alpha   90.00
_cell.angle_beta   90.00
_cell.angle_gamma   90.00
#
_symmetry.space_group_name_H-M   'P 1'
#
loop_
_entity.id
_entity.type
_entity.pdbx_description
1 polymer ?
#
loop_
_entity_poly.entity_id
_entity_poly.type
_entity_poly.pdbx_seq_one_letter_code
_entity_poly.pdbx_strand_id
1 'polypeptide(L)'
;MIRQILGVIIGYAIFVISSVLLFRFSEVNPHAEASRLFMVLTFVYGTVFSFISGLVTQLIARTRNLKVNYVLFIIMAGFATFSLFKSSGSYWTQLLAIFVFAPVSVLGGLFWIKRNVISEK
;
A
#
# COMPACT_ATOMS: atom_id res chain seq x y z
N MET A 1 -11.48 8.33 16.78
CA MET A 1 -10.41 7.36 17.06
C MET A 1 -10.70 5.97 16.48
N ILE A 2 -11.78 5.26 16.87
CA ILE A 2 -12.02 3.88 16.39
C ILE A 2 -12.08 3.75 14.85
N ARG A 3 -12.73 4.68 14.17
CA ARG A 3 -12.79 4.70 12.69
C ARG A 3 -11.43 4.91 12.03
N GLN A 4 -10.54 5.65 12.67
CA GLN A 4 -9.18 5.88 12.15
C GLN A 4 -8.36 4.60 12.27
N ILE A 5 -8.44 3.92 13.42
CA ILE A 5 -7.80 2.62 13.63
C ILE A 5 -8.33 1.60 12.62
N LEU A 6 -9.65 1.47 12.48
CA LEU A 6 -10.27 0.57 11.51
C LEU A 6 -9.85 0.91 10.07
N GLY A 7 -9.78 2.19 9.72
CA GLY A 7 -9.34 2.62 8.39
C GLY A 7 -7.90 2.21 8.09
N VAL A 8 -7.00 2.32 9.05
CA VAL A 8 -5.60 1.87 8.90
C VAL A 8 -5.54 0.36 8.77
N ILE A 9 -6.23 -0.39 9.63
CA ILE A 9 -6.25 -1.87 9.60
C ILE A 9 -6.80 -2.37 8.26
N ILE A 10 -7.94 -1.85 7.82
CA ILE A 10 -8.60 -2.29 6.58
C ILE A 10 -7.78 -1.87 5.36
N GLY A 11 -7.23 -0.66 5.33
CA GLY A 11 -6.35 -0.23 4.25
C GLY A 11 -5.10 -1.12 4.16
N TYR A 12 -4.43 -1.38 5.27
CA TYR A 12 -3.27 -2.26 5.30
C TYR A 12 -3.65 -3.69 4.83
N ALA A 13 -4.78 -4.21 5.29
CA ALA A 13 -5.27 -5.52 4.87
C ALA A 13 -5.51 -5.60 3.36
N ILE A 14 -6.11 -4.57 2.74
CA ILE A 14 -6.29 -4.53 1.27
C ILE A 14 -4.96 -4.69 0.55
N PHE A 15 -3.92 -3.96 0.98
CA PHE A 15 -2.60 -4.02 0.35
C PHE A 15 -1.92 -5.38 0.57
N VAL A 16 -1.92 -5.89 1.80
CA VAL A 16 -1.25 -7.15 2.13
C VAL A 16 -1.95 -8.34 1.49
N ILE A 17 -3.27 -8.44 1.61
CA ILE A 17 -4.03 -9.58 1.08
C ILE A 17 -3.90 -9.62 -0.44
N SER A 18 -4.05 -8.49 -1.13
CA SER A 18 -3.89 -8.44 -2.59
C SER A 18 -2.48 -8.83 -3.03
N SER A 19 -1.44 -8.41 -2.29
CA SER A 19 -0.05 -8.80 -2.55
C SER A 19 0.18 -10.30 -2.33
N VAL A 20 -0.31 -10.85 -1.21
CA VAL A 20 -0.20 -12.29 -0.92
C VAL A 20 -0.89 -13.13 -1.97
N LEU A 21 -2.09 -12.73 -2.41
CA LEU A 21 -2.82 -13.43 -3.47
C LEU A 21 -2.05 -13.40 -4.80
N LEU A 22 -1.48 -12.25 -5.19
CA LEU A 22 -0.67 -12.15 -6.41
C LEU A 22 0.47 -13.18 -6.41
N PHE A 23 1.28 -13.21 -5.35
CA PHE A 23 2.44 -14.11 -5.28
C PHE A 23 2.05 -15.58 -5.08
N ARG A 24 0.96 -15.86 -4.35
CA ARG A 24 0.47 -17.24 -4.20
C ARG A 24 -0.11 -17.80 -5.48
N PHE A 25 -0.93 -17.05 -6.21
CA PHE A 25 -1.55 -17.54 -7.45
C PHE A 25 -0.57 -17.61 -8.63
N SER A 26 0.46 -16.77 -8.63
CA SER A 26 1.50 -16.80 -9.66
C SER A 26 2.64 -17.78 -9.36
N GLU A 27 2.68 -18.34 -8.15
CA GLU A 27 3.78 -19.19 -7.67
C GLU A 27 5.16 -18.51 -7.74
N VAL A 28 5.21 -17.18 -7.82
CA VAL A 28 6.45 -16.41 -7.86
C VAL A 28 6.92 -16.09 -6.44
N ASN A 29 8.18 -16.38 -6.15
CA ASN A 29 8.79 -16.04 -4.87
C ASN A 29 9.11 -14.52 -4.82
N PRO A 30 8.52 -13.73 -3.89
CA PRO A 30 8.75 -12.29 -3.79
C PRO A 30 10.16 -11.92 -3.32
N HIS A 31 10.95 -12.87 -2.84
CA HIS A 31 12.34 -12.71 -2.40
C HIS A 31 13.35 -13.30 -3.40
N ALA A 32 12.90 -13.79 -4.55
CA ALA A 32 13.77 -14.26 -5.63
C ALA A 32 13.76 -13.25 -6.78
N GLU A 33 14.69 -13.42 -7.72
CA GLU A 33 14.56 -12.76 -9.01
C GLU A 33 13.32 -13.28 -9.74
N ALA A 34 12.62 -12.38 -10.40
CA ALA A 34 11.47 -12.66 -11.23
C ALA A 34 11.72 -12.18 -12.65
N SER A 35 10.92 -12.64 -13.61
CA SER A 35 10.98 -12.10 -14.96
C SER A 35 10.66 -10.61 -14.97
N ARG A 36 11.31 -9.83 -15.84
CA ARG A 36 11.08 -8.38 -15.95
C ARG A 36 9.62 -8.05 -16.20
N LEU A 37 8.93 -8.85 -17.02
CA LEU A 37 7.51 -8.70 -17.29
C LEU A 37 6.68 -8.84 -16.01
N PHE A 38 6.98 -9.85 -15.18
CA PHE A 38 6.28 -10.04 -13.91
C PHE A 38 6.54 -8.91 -12.91
N MET A 39 7.76 -8.38 -12.88
CA MET A 39 8.10 -7.21 -12.06
C MET A 39 7.29 -5.97 -12.48
N VAL A 40 7.16 -5.71 -13.78
CA VAL A 40 6.34 -4.59 -14.31
C VAL A 40 4.86 -4.79 -13.97
N LEU A 41 4.33 -6.00 -14.12
CA LEU A 41 2.94 -6.30 -13.75
C LEU A 41 2.71 -6.11 -12.25
N THR A 42 3.64 -6.55 -11.42
CA THR A 42 3.59 -6.37 -9.96
C THR A 42 3.68 -4.91 -9.58
N PHE A 43 4.52 -4.12 -10.26
CA PHE A 43 4.59 -2.68 -10.07
C PHE A 43 3.24 -2.01 -10.33
N VAL A 44 2.59 -2.30 -11.47
CA VAL A 44 1.29 -1.72 -11.81
C VAL A 44 0.22 -2.18 -10.82
N TYR A 45 0.14 -3.49 -10.56
CA TYR A 45 -0.84 -4.08 -9.65
C TYR A 45 -0.70 -3.54 -8.23
N GLY A 46 0.52 -3.55 -7.68
CA GLY A 46 0.80 -3.05 -6.34
C GLY A 46 0.53 -1.57 -6.19
N THR A 47 0.80 -0.77 -7.23
CA THR A 47 0.47 0.67 -7.27
C THR A 47 -1.04 0.88 -7.18
N VAL A 48 -1.82 0.16 -7.97
CA VAL A 48 -3.30 0.25 -7.96
C VAL A 48 -3.85 -0.11 -6.59
N PHE A 49 -3.47 -1.26 -6.02
CA PHE A 49 -3.98 -1.71 -4.72
C PHE A 49 -3.49 -0.84 -3.57
N SER A 50 -2.30 -0.26 -3.67
CA SER A 50 -1.82 0.69 -2.70
C SER A 50 -2.60 2.02 -2.73
N PHE A 51 -2.93 2.51 -3.92
CA PHE A 51 -3.80 3.68 -4.05
C PHE A 51 -5.19 3.42 -3.44
N ILE A 52 -5.79 2.26 -3.75
CA ILE A 52 -7.08 1.84 -3.18
C ILE A 52 -7.00 1.72 -1.66
N SER A 53 -5.94 1.10 -1.13
CA SER A 53 -5.67 0.99 0.30
C SER A 53 -5.72 2.35 0.99
N GLY A 54 -4.99 3.33 0.43
CA GLY A 54 -4.97 4.71 0.90
C GLY A 54 -6.33 5.41 0.87
N LEU A 55 -7.06 5.24 -0.24
CA LEU A 55 -8.40 5.79 -0.44
C LEU A 55 -9.37 5.22 0.59
N VAL A 56 -9.37 3.91 0.79
CA VAL A 56 -10.25 3.21 1.73
C VAL A 56 -9.93 3.59 3.17
N THR A 57 -8.64 3.71 3.53
CA THR A 57 -8.25 4.22 4.86
C THR A 57 -8.88 5.57 5.13
N GLN A 58 -8.80 6.50 4.17
CA GLN A 58 -9.36 7.84 4.33
C GLN A 58 -10.89 7.83 4.35
N LEU A 59 -11.53 7.01 3.51
CA LEU A 59 -12.98 6.81 3.46
C LEU A 59 -13.53 6.37 4.81
N ILE A 60 -12.89 5.38 5.45
CA ILE A 60 -13.34 4.84 6.74
C ILE A 60 -13.00 5.81 7.87
N ALA A 61 -11.79 6.38 7.88
CA ALA A 61 -11.32 7.28 8.91
C ALA A 61 -12.13 8.59 9.00
N ARG A 62 -12.71 9.05 7.88
CA ARG A 62 -13.49 10.29 7.74
C ARG A 62 -12.79 11.52 8.30
N THR A 63 -11.47 11.61 8.12
CA THR A 63 -10.71 12.82 8.47
C THR A 63 -10.60 13.75 7.26
N ARG A 64 -10.20 15.01 7.49
CA ARG A 64 -9.90 16.00 6.43
C ARG A 64 -8.40 16.26 6.28
N ASN A 65 -7.56 15.41 6.86
CA ASN A 65 -6.10 15.50 6.81
C ASN A 65 -5.48 14.11 6.58
N LEU A 66 -4.21 14.08 6.18
CA LEU A 66 -3.48 12.86 5.81
C LEU A 66 -2.80 12.13 6.98
N LYS A 67 -3.04 12.51 8.24
CA LYS A 67 -2.34 11.89 9.38
C LYS A 67 -2.50 10.37 9.41
N VAL A 68 -3.71 9.87 9.14
CA VAL A 68 -3.99 8.42 9.10
C VAL A 68 -3.31 7.70 7.94
N ASN A 69 -3.19 8.34 6.78
CA ASN A 69 -2.45 7.80 5.63
C ASN A 69 -0.95 7.79 5.86
N TYR A 70 -0.40 8.75 6.61
CA TYR A 70 1.01 8.69 7.01
C TYR A 70 1.29 7.57 8.00
N VAL A 71 0.34 7.24 8.89
CA VAL A 71 0.45 6.05 9.74
C VAL A 71 0.46 4.78 8.87
N LEU A 72 -0.46 4.68 7.89
CA LEU A 72 -0.47 3.56 6.94
C LEU A 72 0.86 3.47 6.16
N PHE A 73 1.38 4.60 5.66
CA PHE A 73 2.68 4.70 5.01
C PHE A 73 3.79 4.11 5.88
N ILE A 74 3.87 4.52 7.16
CA ILE A 74 4.89 4.06 8.10
C ILE A 74 4.76 2.55 8.34
N ILE A 75 3.54 2.03 8.43
CA ILE A 75 3.30 0.59 8.61
C ILE A 75 3.79 -0.18 7.37
N MET A 76 3.38 0.24 6.17
CA MET A 76 3.79 -0.40 4.92
C MET A 76 5.30 -0.36 4.71
N ALA A 77 5.90 0.83 4.81
CA ALA A 77 7.34 1.02 4.66
C ALA A 77 8.12 0.33 5.79
N GLY A 78 7.61 0.34 7.02
CA GLY A 78 8.22 -0.30 8.18
C GLY A 78 8.28 -1.82 8.05
N PHE A 79 7.19 -2.47 7.66
CA PHE A 79 7.18 -3.91 7.39
C PHE A 79 8.05 -4.29 6.19
N ALA A 80 8.03 -3.48 5.11
CA ALA A 80 8.90 -3.70 3.96
C ALA A 80 10.39 -3.53 4.32
N THR A 81 10.73 -2.54 5.13
CA THR A 81 12.09 -2.31 5.65
C THR A 81 12.53 -3.47 6.54
N PHE A 82 11.66 -3.91 7.45
CA PHE A 82 11.94 -5.10 8.26
C PHE A 82 12.16 -6.34 7.39
N SER A 83 11.33 -6.55 6.36
CA SER A 83 11.49 -7.63 5.39
C SER A 83 12.82 -7.52 4.63
N LEU A 84 13.23 -6.31 4.24
CA LEU A 84 14.48 -6.05 3.52
C LEU A 84 15.69 -6.50 4.34
N PHE A 85 15.71 -6.22 5.65
CA PHE A 85 16.79 -6.67 6.54
C PHE A 85 16.78 -8.17 6.84
N LYS A 86 15.68 -8.88 6.55
CA LYS A 86 15.55 -10.33 6.79
C LYS A 86 15.74 -11.17 5.53
N SER A 87 15.58 -10.60 4.34
CA SER A 87 15.73 -11.35 3.10
C SER A 87 17.20 -11.50 2.70
N SER A 88 17.60 -12.72 2.33
CA SER A 88 18.93 -13.03 1.76
C SER A 88 18.95 -13.05 0.23
N GLY A 89 17.78 -12.90 -0.41
CA GLY A 89 17.61 -12.92 -1.86
C GLY A 89 17.42 -11.53 -2.47
N SER A 90 16.57 -11.44 -3.50
CA SER A 90 16.29 -10.18 -4.19
C SER A 90 15.40 -9.26 -3.35
N TYR A 91 15.68 -7.95 -3.43
CA TYR A 91 15.03 -6.91 -2.62
C TYR A 91 13.98 -6.07 -3.38
N TRP A 92 13.67 -6.45 -4.63
CA TRP A 92 12.89 -5.60 -5.53
C TRP A 92 11.47 -5.33 -5.00
N THR A 93 10.81 -6.32 -4.37
CA THR A 93 9.47 -6.15 -3.82
C THR A 93 9.46 -5.22 -2.61
N GLN A 94 10.48 -5.28 -1.76
CA GLN A 94 10.66 -4.40 -0.61
C GLN A 94 10.94 -2.97 -1.05
N LEU A 95 11.82 -2.79 -2.04
CA LEU A 95 12.13 -1.48 -2.60
C LEU A 95 10.88 -0.85 -3.23
N LEU A 96 10.08 -1.62 -3.99
CA LEU A 96 8.80 -1.14 -4.50
C LEU A 96 7.83 -0.76 -3.37
N ALA A 97 7.74 -1.57 -2.32
CA ALA A 97 6.87 -1.28 -1.19
C ALA A 97 7.24 0.02 -0.46
N ILE A 98 8.54 0.28 -0.27
CA ILE A 98 9.05 1.48 0.41
C ILE A 98 8.93 2.72 -0.48
N PHE A 99 9.43 2.66 -1.71
CA PHE A 99 9.61 3.83 -2.56
C PHE A 99 8.45 4.12 -3.51
N VAL A 100 7.53 3.17 -3.70
CA VAL A 100 6.39 3.33 -4.61
C VAL A 100 5.08 3.14 -3.87
N PHE A 101 4.84 1.95 -3.32
CA PHE A 101 3.52 1.62 -2.79
C PHE A 101 3.21 2.46 -1.55
N ALA A 102 4.06 2.50 -0.53
CA ALA A 102 3.79 3.32 0.64
C ALA A 102 3.48 4.80 0.28
N PRO A 103 4.27 5.51 -0.56
CA PRO A 103 3.90 6.85 -1.05
C PRO A 103 2.55 6.92 -1.78
N VAL A 104 2.27 5.95 -2.65
CA VAL A 104 1.02 5.91 -3.43
C VAL A 104 -0.21 5.72 -2.53
N SER A 105 -0.08 5.02 -1.40
CA SER A 105 -1.15 4.96 -0.38
C SER A 105 -1.49 6.33 0.22
N VAL A 106 -0.54 7.26 0.26
CA VAL A 106 -0.82 8.64 0.70
C VAL A 106 -1.58 9.40 -0.40
N LEU A 107 -1.21 9.19 -1.67
CA LEU A 107 -1.90 9.79 -2.82
C LEU A 107 -3.37 9.35 -2.90
N GLY A 108 -3.67 8.09 -2.60
CA GLY A 108 -5.05 7.59 -2.51
C GLY A 108 -5.89 8.33 -1.47
N GLY A 109 -5.33 8.59 -0.29
CA GLY A 109 -5.99 9.40 0.73
C GLY A 109 -6.17 10.86 0.31
N LEU A 110 -5.15 11.46 -0.32
CA LEU A 110 -5.19 12.84 -0.80
C LEU A 110 -6.31 13.03 -1.85
N PHE A 111 -6.43 12.08 -2.78
CA PHE A 111 -7.49 12.06 -3.77
C PHE A 111 -8.87 12.08 -3.12
N TRP A 112 -9.10 11.23 -2.11
CA TRP A 112 -10.38 11.17 -1.40
C TRP A 112 -10.72 12.49 -0.67
N ILE A 113 -9.75 13.09 0.02
CA ILE A 113 -9.96 14.38 0.71
C ILE A 113 -10.35 15.45 -0.31
N LYS A 114 -9.59 15.59 -1.40
CA LYS A 114 -9.86 16.62 -2.42
C LYS A 114 -11.24 16.45 -3.05
N ARG A 115 -11.64 15.22 -3.36
CA ARG A 115 -12.98 14.92 -3.90
C ARG A 115 -14.10 15.40 -2.98
N ASN A 116 -13.99 15.15 -1.68
CA ASN A 116 -15.04 15.53 -0.73
C ASN A 116 -15.07 17.03 -0.44
N VAL A 117 -13.92 17.71 -0.46
CA VAL A 117 -13.87 19.17 -0.34
C VAL A 117 -14.54 19.87 -1.52
N ILE A 118 -14.40 19.33 -2.74
CA ILE A 118 -15.08 19.87 -3.92
C ILE A 118 -16.60 19.65 -3.84
N SER A 119 -17.04 18.52 -3.29
CA SER A 119 -18.48 18.20 -3.17
C SER A 119 -19.25 19.02 -2.12
N GLU A 120 -18.55 19.71 -1.20
CA GLU A 120 -19.16 20.57 -0.18
C GLU A 120 -19.29 22.04 -0.62
N LYS A 121 -18.75 22.41 -1.79
CA LYS A 121 -18.88 23.74 -2.40
C LYS A 121 -20.02 23.77 -3.41
#